data_AF-A0A6A4AUB3-F1
#
_entry.id   AF-A0A6A4AUB3-F1
#
_cell.length_a   1.000
_cell.length_b   1.000
_cell.length_c   1.000
_cell.angle_alpha   90.00
_cell.angle_beta   90.00
_cell.angle_gamma   90.00
#
_symmetry.space_group_name_H-M   'P 1'
#
loop_
_entity.id
_entity.type
_entity.pdbx_description
1 polymer ?
#
loop_
_entity_poly.entity_id
_entity_poly.type
_entity_poly.pdbx_seq_one_letter_code
_entity_poly.pdbx_strand_id
1 'polypeptide(L)'
;MFDFLLAENKICVEDYGLTQQDVIFMKELIWGGPLPNSNGVLRGRPSRNQRFLYDIVNNAHSGLDVDKLDYFMRDSLHTGAKMSCDTDLLIRNARVLVDREDPDENMVVCFPEKLPGQIMQAFRTRYELHQSVYQHKGVRAIDYMLCDILISANDHLRIKGKRISEIMSSMEAYQHFDDRVLLKVQESDEPELQEARSLLNRIYSKPYYNFIGKTAITDHSQHKTEDMLLNEVLRCSKRRSLVDEKENVILEFMRVHYGKGKEDPLQHIRFYSKNAT
;
A
#
# COMPACT_ATOMS: atom_id res chain seq x y z
N MET A 1 -13.25 -9.86 -0.83
CA MET A 1 -13.38 -10.12 0.61
C MET A 1 -14.62 -9.46 1.20
N PHE A 2 -14.84 -8.15 1.03
CA PHE A 2 -16.04 -7.47 1.58
C PHE A 2 -17.38 -8.17 1.26
N ASP A 3 -17.64 -8.51 -0.01
CA ASP A 3 -18.85 -9.23 -0.40
C ASP A 3 -18.96 -10.62 0.25
N PHE A 4 -17.84 -11.32 0.33
CA PHE A 4 -17.77 -12.63 0.96
C PHE A 4 -18.08 -12.53 2.46
N LEU A 5 -17.56 -11.51 3.15
CA LEU A 5 -17.85 -11.24 4.55
C LEU A 5 -19.35 -11.03 4.79
N LEU A 6 -20.02 -10.24 3.96
CA LEU A 6 -21.47 -10.02 4.10
C LEU A 6 -22.26 -11.32 3.88
N ALA A 7 -21.94 -12.06 2.81
CA ALA A 7 -22.65 -13.28 2.45
C ALA A 7 -22.45 -14.40 3.49
N GLU A 8 -21.20 -14.69 3.85
CA GLU A 8 -20.84 -15.80 4.77
C GLU A 8 -21.44 -15.59 6.17
N ASN A 9 -21.43 -14.35 6.65
CA ASN A 9 -21.99 -13.99 7.95
C ASN A 9 -23.48 -13.65 7.91
N LYS A 10 -24.13 -13.79 6.74
CA LYS A 10 -25.55 -13.47 6.53
C LYS A 10 -25.92 -12.06 7.01
N ILE A 11 -25.04 -11.10 6.77
CA ILE A 11 -25.26 -9.71 7.14
C ILE A 11 -26.18 -9.08 6.08
N CYS A 12 -27.42 -8.87 6.45
CA CYS A 12 -28.40 -8.08 5.71
C CYS A 12 -28.16 -6.60 6.04
N VAL A 13 -27.75 -5.79 5.06
CA VAL A 13 -27.45 -4.37 5.30
C VAL A 13 -28.73 -3.56 5.56
N GLU A 14 -29.86 -4.05 5.04
CA GLU A 14 -31.19 -3.48 5.21
C GLU A 14 -31.64 -3.50 6.69
N ASP A 15 -31.15 -4.45 7.50
CA ASP A 15 -31.40 -4.50 8.94
C ASP A 15 -30.85 -3.26 9.69
N TYR A 16 -29.90 -2.57 9.07
CA TYR A 16 -29.26 -1.35 9.58
C TYR A 16 -29.75 -0.08 8.86
N GLY A 17 -30.83 -0.18 8.06
CA GLY A 17 -31.38 0.93 7.29
C GLY A 17 -30.53 1.33 6.08
N LEU A 18 -29.63 0.44 5.63
CA LEU A 18 -28.82 0.63 4.43
C LEU A 18 -29.45 -0.04 3.22
N THR A 19 -29.01 0.38 2.04
CA THR A 19 -29.49 -0.10 0.75
C THR A 19 -28.36 -0.78 -0.03
N GLN A 20 -28.71 -1.50 -1.09
CA GLN A 20 -27.72 -2.00 -2.04
C GLN A 20 -26.89 -0.89 -2.70
N GLN A 21 -27.45 0.33 -2.81
CA GLN A 21 -26.68 1.49 -3.26
C GLN A 21 -25.56 1.86 -2.27
N ASP A 22 -25.79 1.67 -0.97
CA ASP A 22 -24.78 1.91 0.07
C ASP A 22 -23.67 0.87 0.03
N VAL A 23 -23.99 -0.38 -0.31
CA VAL A 23 -22.99 -1.43 -0.57
C VAL A 23 -22.09 -1.05 -1.75
N ILE A 24 -22.67 -0.54 -2.83
CA ILE A 24 -21.90 -0.04 -3.98
C ILE A 24 -21.02 1.14 -3.54
N PHE A 25 -21.59 2.09 -2.80
CA PHE A 25 -20.86 3.23 -2.27
C PHE A 25 -19.67 2.82 -1.39
N MET A 26 -19.85 1.88 -0.46
CA MET A 26 -18.77 1.35 0.38
C MET A 26 -17.64 0.75 -0.44
N LYS A 27 -17.96 -0.01 -1.50
CA LYS A 27 -16.94 -0.55 -2.40
C LYS A 27 -16.20 0.54 -3.16
N GLU A 28 -16.90 1.57 -3.62
CA GLU A 28 -16.27 2.71 -4.31
C GLU A 28 -15.39 3.53 -3.36
N LEU A 29 -15.76 3.67 -2.07
CA LEU A 29 -14.91 4.29 -1.04
C LEU A 29 -13.61 3.52 -0.82
N ILE A 30 -13.67 2.18 -0.76
CA ILE A 30 -12.47 1.33 -0.63
C ILE A 30 -11.62 1.42 -1.89
N TRP A 31 -12.25 1.36 -3.06
CA TRP A 31 -11.58 1.43 -4.36
C TRP A 31 -10.95 2.80 -4.64
N GLY A 32 -11.51 3.87 -4.05
CA GLY A 32 -11.09 5.26 -4.27
C GLY A 32 -11.74 5.90 -5.50
N GLY A 33 -12.93 5.46 -5.90
CA GLY A 33 -13.64 6.00 -7.05
C GLY A 33 -14.56 4.99 -7.75
N PRO A 34 -14.93 5.24 -9.02
CA PRO A 34 -15.80 4.35 -9.78
C PRO A 34 -15.22 2.93 -9.89
N LEU A 35 -16.07 1.91 -9.70
CA LEU A 35 -15.64 0.52 -9.81
C LEU A 35 -15.22 0.17 -11.26
N PRO A 36 -14.34 -0.83 -11.49
CA PRO A 36 -13.84 -1.17 -12.84
C PRO A 36 -14.92 -1.39 -13.90
N ASN A 37 -16.07 -1.98 -13.53
CA ASN A 37 -17.18 -2.29 -14.46
C ASN A 37 -18.25 -1.18 -14.54
N SER A 38 -17.88 0.06 -14.18
CA SER A 38 -18.80 1.20 -14.10
C SER A 38 -18.67 2.21 -15.24
N ASN A 39 -17.76 1.99 -16.20
CA ASN A 39 -17.42 2.96 -17.25
C ASN A 39 -16.98 4.33 -16.70
N GLY A 40 -16.34 4.34 -15.52
CA GLY A 40 -15.88 5.58 -14.87
C GLY A 40 -16.99 6.36 -14.16
N VAL A 41 -18.19 5.79 -14.00
CA VAL A 41 -19.34 6.47 -13.37
C VAL A 41 -19.55 5.99 -11.94
N LEU A 42 -19.65 6.93 -11.01
CA LEU A 42 -20.05 6.63 -9.63
C LEU A 42 -21.52 6.23 -9.58
N ARG A 43 -21.82 5.18 -8.83
CA ARG A 43 -23.19 4.68 -8.64
C ARG A 43 -23.64 4.79 -7.19
N GLY A 44 -22.71 4.74 -6.24
CA GLY A 44 -23.01 4.83 -4.81
C GLY A 44 -23.55 6.20 -4.42
N ARG A 45 -22.79 7.26 -4.71
CA ARG A 45 -23.15 8.66 -4.46
C ARG A 45 -22.72 9.55 -5.66
N PRO A 46 -23.48 9.54 -6.77
CA PRO A 46 -23.13 10.31 -7.96
C PRO A 46 -23.31 11.81 -7.82
N SER A 47 -24.07 12.26 -6.81
CA SER A 47 -24.43 13.67 -6.67
C SER A 47 -23.21 14.51 -6.28
N ARG A 48 -23.04 15.65 -6.98
CA ARG A 48 -21.94 16.59 -6.74
C ARG A 48 -21.83 17.07 -5.29
N ASN A 49 -22.95 17.20 -4.59
CA ASN A 49 -23.00 17.60 -3.18
C ASN A 49 -22.59 16.49 -2.20
N GLN A 50 -22.36 15.26 -2.66
CA GLN A 50 -21.92 14.12 -1.87
C GLN A 50 -20.52 13.64 -2.28
N ARG A 51 -19.90 14.32 -3.26
CA ARG A 51 -18.60 13.92 -3.82
C ARG A 51 -17.49 13.91 -2.77
N PHE A 52 -17.53 14.84 -1.81
CA PHE A 52 -16.58 14.95 -0.70
C PHE A 52 -16.48 13.68 0.15
N LEU A 53 -17.51 12.82 0.16
CA LEU A 53 -17.45 11.58 0.93
C LEU A 53 -16.36 10.63 0.42
N TYR A 54 -16.02 10.71 -0.87
CA TYR A 54 -14.92 9.95 -1.48
C TYR A 54 -13.53 10.47 -1.08
N ASP A 55 -13.43 11.63 -0.44
CA ASP A 55 -12.17 12.18 0.07
C ASP A 55 -11.79 11.59 1.45
N ILE A 56 -12.68 10.81 2.08
CA ILE A 56 -12.52 10.42 3.48
C ILE A 56 -11.67 9.14 3.63
N VAL A 57 -12.08 8.05 2.97
CA VAL A 57 -11.50 6.70 3.19
C VAL A 57 -10.26 6.47 2.32
N ASN A 58 -10.39 6.68 1.01
CA ASN A 58 -9.30 6.56 0.04
C ASN A 58 -9.39 7.75 -0.93
N ASN A 59 -8.66 8.81 -0.60
CA ASN A 59 -8.70 10.04 -1.36
C ASN A 59 -7.80 9.92 -2.59
N ALA A 60 -8.33 9.43 -3.71
CA ALA A 60 -7.57 9.32 -4.95
C ALA A 60 -7.13 10.70 -5.49
N HIS A 61 -7.88 11.77 -5.21
CA HIS A 61 -7.60 13.11 -5.70
C HIS A 61 -6.39 13.75 -5.04
N SER A 62 -6.39 13.88 -3.71
CA SER A 62 -5.29 14.54 -2.97
C SER A 62 -4.29 13.55 -2.38
N GLY A 63 -4.75 12.33 -2.08
CA GLY A 63 -3.99 11.36 -1.30
C GLY A 63 -4.00 11.63 0.19
N LEU A 64 -4.69 12.65 0.71
CA LEU A 64 -4.87 12.89 2.14
C LEU A 64 -6.23 12.32 2.60
N ASP A 65 -6.17 11.22 3.35
CA ASP A 65 -7.34 10.46 3.84
C ASP A 65 -7.08 9.91 5.25
N VAL A 66 -8.13 9.40 5.89
CA VAL A 66 -8.05 8.92 7.27
C VAL A 66 -7.23 7.63 7.41
N ASP A 67 -7.10 6.82 6.35
CA ASP A 67 -6.21 5.66 6.31
C ASP A 67 -4.76 6.09 6.61
N LYS A 68 -4.27 7.11 5.90
CA LYS A 68 -2.92 7.65 6.11
C LYS A 68 -2.73 8.29 7.46
N LEU A 69 -3.69 9.10 7.89
CA LEU A 69 -3.60 9.77 9.19
C LEU A 69 -3.52 8.74 10.34
N ASP A 70 -4.29 7.65 10.26
CA ASP A 70 -4.21 6.56 11.26
C ASP A 70 -2.85 5.87 11.24
N TYR A 71 -2.41 5.34 10.10
CA TYR A 71 -1.17 4.55 10.10
C TYR A 71 0.06 5.43 10.36
N PHE A 72 0.06 6.72 10.01
CA PHE A 72 1.13 7.62 10.41
C PHE A 72 1.27 7.70 11.94
N MET A 73 0.16 7.84 12.65
CA MET A 73 0.15 7.88 14.12
C MET A 73 0.55 6.53 14.70
N ARG A 74 -0.07 5.45 14.22
CA ARG A 74 0.13 4.09 14.69
C ARG A 74 1.57 3.64 14.48
N ASP A 75 2.10 3.79 13.27
CA ASP A 75 3.42 3.28 12.94
C ASP A 75 4.51 4.12 13.60
N SER A 76 4.34 5.44 13.68
CA SER A 76 5.28 6.30 14.41
C SER A 76 5.37 5.90 15.89
N LEU A 77 4.23 5.59 16.52
CA LEU A 77 4.19 5.10 17.90
C LEU A 77 4.92 3.76 18.06
N HIS A 78 4.65 2.77 17.19
CA HIS A 78 5.18 1.41 17.34
C HIS A 78 6.63 1.27 16.85
N THR A 79 7.09 2.14 15.95
CA THR A 79 8.45 2.11 15.40
C THR A 79 9.40 3.08 16.10
N GLY A 80 8.86 4.05 16.86
CA GLY A 80 9.63 5.15 17.44
C GLY A 80 10.03 6.23 16.42
N ALA A 81 9.55 6.16 15.17
CA ALA A 81 9.71 7.23 14.21
C ALA A 81 8.95 8.48 14.67
N LYS A 82 9.50 9.67 14.43
CA LYS A 82 8.83 10.91 14.81
C LYS A 82 7.76 11.27 13.78
N MET A 83 6.51 11.33 14.21
CA MET A 83 5.45 11.98 13.43
C MET A 83 5.54 13.50 13.62
N SER A 84 5.34 14.25 12.52
CA SER A 84 5.32 15.71 12.59
C SER A 84 3.92 16.32 12.41
N CYS A 85 2.92 15.55 11.97
CA CYS A 85 1.57 16.06 11.67
C CYS A 85 0.63 16.06 12.89
N ASP A 86 -0.07 17.17 13.12
CA ASP A 86 -1.22 17.23 14.04
C ASP A 86 -2.52 16.84 13.31
N THR A 87 -2.91 15.57 13.46
CA THR A 87 -4.08 14.99 12.79
C THR A 87 -5.41 15.56 13.30
N ASP A 88 -5.52 15.82 14.60
CA ASP A 88 -6.72 16.41 15.22
C ASP A 88 -6.93 17.84 14.72
N LEU A 89 -5.87 18.63 14.60
CA LEU A 89 -5.93 19.96 14.01
C LEU A 89 -6.45 19.93 12.56
N LEU A 90 -5.97 18.99 11.73
CA LEU A 90 -6.44 18.85 10.34
C LEU A 90 -7.92 18.49 10.29
N ILE A 91 -8.36 17.48 11.05
CA ILE A 91 -9.75 17.01 11.06
C ILE A 91 -10.69 18.10 11.55
N ARG A 92 -10.37 18.77 12.67
CA ARG A 92 -11.23 19.81 13.26
C ARG A 92 -11.40 21.05 12.39
N ASN A 93 -10.45 21.30 11.48
CA ASN A 93 -10.48 22.47 10.62
C ASN A 93 -10.87 22.15 9.17
N ALA A 94 -11.12 20.89 8.83
CA ALA A 94 -11.64 20.51 7.53
C ALA A 94 -13.08 21.06 7.33
N ARG A 95 -13.40 21.48 6.10
CA ARG A 95 -14.75 21.91 5.70
C ARG A 95 -15.10 21.30 4.35
N VAL A 96 -16.39 21.12 4.10
CA VAL A 96 -16.90 20.73 2.80
C VAL A 96 -17.33 21.98 2.05
N LEU A 97 -16.73 22.25 0.90
CA LEU A 97 -17.03 23.40 0.05
C LEU A 97 -17.07 22.99 -1.41
N VAL A 98 -17.72 23.80 -2.25
CA VAL A 98 -17.69 23.64 -3.71
C VAL A 98 -16.29 23.93 -4.22
N ASP A 99 -15.70 23.00 -4.96
CA ASP A 99 -14.48 23.25 -5.73
C ASP A 99 -14.83 24.10 -6.96
N ARG A 100 -14.42 25.36 -6.96
CA ARG A 100 -14.68 26.29 -8.07
C ARG A 100 -13.73 26.10 -9.25
N GLU A 101 -12.66 25.32 -9.06
CA GLU A 101 -11.74 24.95 -10.15
C GLU A 101 -12.22 23.68 -10.87
N ASP A 102 -13.16 22.94 -10.28
CA ASP A 102 -13.80 21.78 -10.88
C ASP A 102 -14.99 22.23 -11.78
N PRO A 103 -14.98 21.92 -13.09
CA PRO A 103 -16.09 22.22 -13.99
C PRO A 103 -17.44 21.66 -13.54
N ASP A 104 -17.45 20.56 -12.79
CA ASP A 104 -18.66 19.91 -12.28
C ASP A 104 -19.15 20.51 -10.94
N GLU A 105 -18.39 21.47 -10.39
CA GLU A 105 -18.66 22.13 -9.10
C GLU A 105 -18.89 21.12 -7.97
N ASN A 106 -18.06 20.07 -7.92
CA ASN A 106 -18.17 19.06 -6.89
C ASN A 106 -17.86 19.64 -5.51
N MET A 107 -18.60 19.18 -4.49
CA MET A 107 -18.22 19.45 -3.11
C MET A 107 -17.03 18.57 -2.73
N VAL A 108 -16.01 19.15 -2.11
CA VAL A 108 -14.77 18.46 -1.70
C VAL A 108 -14.36 18.85 -0.28
N VAL A 109 -13.48 18.06 0.33
CA VAL A 109 -12.87 18.42 1.60
C VAL A 109 -11.78 19.48 1.40
N CYS A 110 -11.95 20.63 2.04
CA CYS A 110 -11.05 21.77 2.01
C CYS A 110 -10.44 22.04 3.39
N PHE A 111 -9.25 22.64 3.41
CA PHE A 111 -8.52 23.01 4.62
C PHE A 111 -8.26 24.52 4.71
N PRO A 112 -8.01 25.10 5.89
CA PRO A 112 -7.68 26.52 5.99
C PRO A 112 -6.37 26.86 5.27
N GLU A 113 -6.33 27.99 4.58
CA GLU A 113 -5.12 28.51 3.89
C GLU A 113 -3.90 28.73 4.82
N LYS A 114 -4.11 28.73 6.14
CA LYS A 114 -3.05 28.79 7.17
C LYS A 114 -2.42 27.43 7.52
N LEU A 115 -3.02 26.31 7.10
CA LEU A 115 -2.55 24.94 7.38
C LEU A 115 -1.73 24.23 6.29
N PRO A 116 -1.28 24.83 5.16
CA PRO A 116 -0.43 24.13 4.19
C PRO A 116 0.81 23.48 4.82
N GLY A 117 1.45 24.14 5.79
CA GLY A 117 2.62 23.60 6.49
C GLY A 117 2.32 22.33 7.30
N GLN A 118 1.12 22.21 7.88
CA GLN A 118 0.68 21.02 8.62
C GLN A 118 0.33 19.88 7.67
N ILE A 119 -0.30 20.18 6.54
CA ILE A 119 -0.61 19.20 5.51
C ILE A 119 0.67 18.66 4.86
N MET A 120 1.64 19.53 4.57
CA MET A 120 2.95 19.10 4.08
C MET A 120 3.69 18.22 5.10
N GLN A 121 3.52 18.45 6.41
CA GLN A 121 4.06 17.57 7.44
C GLN A 121 3.42 16.16 7.41
N ALA A 122 2.14 16.03 7.07
CA ALA A 122 1.50 14.73 6.86
C ALA A 122 2.17 13.96 5.70
N PHE A 123 2.31 14.62 4.55
CA PHE A 123 2.98 14.02 3.39
C PHE A 123 4.46 13.71 3.66
N ARG A 124 5.15 14.57 4.42
CA ARG A 124 6.52 14.33 4.84
C ARG A 124 6.66 13.14 5.78
N THR A 125 5.71 12.95 6.70
CA THR A 125 5.67 11.77 7.57
C THR A 125 5.63 10.50 6.72
N ARG A 126 4.81 10.48 5.65
CA ARG A 126 4.78 9.38 4.66
C ARG A 126 6.16 9.10 4.07
N TYR A 127 6.84 10.14 3.60
CA TYR A 127 8.17 10.04 3.00
C TYR A 127 9.18 9.46 3.99
N GLU A 128 9.19 9.97 5.22
CA GLU A 128 10.12 9.56 6.28
C GLU A 128 9.88 8.11 6.73
N LEU A 129 8.63 7.68 6.91
CA LEU A 129 8.29 6.30 7.26
C LEU A 129 8.70 5.31 6.16
N HIS A 130 8.48 5.66 4.89
CA HIS A 130 8.94 4.84 3.78
C HIS A 130 10.46 4.68 3.77
N GLN A 131 11.20 5.77 3.99
CA GLN A 131 12.65 5.75 3.94
C GLN A 131 13.27 5.01 5.13
N SER A 132 12.72 5.19 6.33
CA SER A 132 13.33 4.75 7.59
C SER A 132 12.81 3.40 8.09
N VAL A 133 11.55 3.07 7.79
CA VAL A 133 10.87 1.87 8.30
C VAL A 133 10.55 0.91 7.16
N TYR A 134 9.61 1.26 6.28
CA TYR A 134 9.02 0.28 5.35
C TYR A 134 10.01 -0.23 4.30
N GLN A 135 10.94 0.61 3.85
CA GLN A 135 11.97 0.24 2.88
C GLN A 135 13.35 0.11 3.53
N HIS A 136 13.40 -0.13 4.85
CA HIS A 136 14.67 -0.40 5.52
C HIS A 136 15.31 -1.67 4.94
N LYS A 137 16.62 -1.63 4.66
CA LYS A 137 17.36 -2.73 4.00
C LYS A 137 17.16 -4.10 4.65
N GLY A 138 17.05 -4.16 5.97
CA GLY A 138 16.82 -5.41 6.70
C GLY A 138 15.40 -5.94 6.52
N VAL A 139 14.40 -5.04 6.46
CA VAL A 139 13.00 -5.39 6.17
C VAL A 139 12.91 -5.93 4.75
N ARG A 140 13.47 -5.21 3.77
CA ARG A 140 13.48 -5.66 2.37
C ARG A 140 14.16 -7.02 2.19
N ALA A 141 15.29 -7.26 2.86
CA ALA A 141 15.95 -8.56 2.81
C ALA A 141 15.06 -9.69 3.32
N ILE A 142 14.33 -9.47 4.43
CA ILE A 142 13.38 -10.43 4.97
C ILE A 142 12.17 -10.60 4.03
N ASP A 143 11.63 -9.51 3.47
CA ASP A 143 10.51 -9.57 2.51
C ASP A 143 10.83 -10.47 1.31
N TYR A 144 12.02 -10.34 0.73
CA TYR A 144 12.45 -11.21 -0.36
C TYR A 144 12.61 -12.67 0.08
N MET A 145 13.17 -12.92 1.26
CA MET A 145 13.24 -14.28 1.82
C MET A 145 11.84 -14.88 2.05
N LEU A 146 10.87 -14.08 2.51
CA LEU A 146 9.47 -14.49 2.66
C LEU A 146 8.82 -14.81 1.31
N CYS A 147 9.09 -14.01 0.27
CA CYS A 147 8.64 -14.33 -1.09
C CYS A 147 9.20 -15.68 -1.56
N ASP A 148 10.49 -15.94 -1.37
CA ASP A 148 11.12 -17.21 -1.76
C ASP A 148 10.56 -18.40 -0.98
N ILE A 149 10.26 -18.22 0.32
CA ILE A 149 9.55 -19.21 1.14
C ILE A 149 8.17 -19.51 0.56
N LEU A 150 7.39 -18.49 0.19
CA LEU A 150 6.05 -18.68 -0.37
C LEU A 150 6.08 -19.30 -1.76
N ILE A 151 7.07 -18.96 -2.59
CA ILE A 151 7.27 -19.53 -3.93
C ILE A 151 7.64 -21.01 -3.82
N SER A 152 8.65 -21.36 -3.00
CA SER A 152 9.08 -22.75 -2.80
C SER A 152 7.98 -23.61 -2.15
N ALA A 153 7.16 -23.03 -1.27
CA ALA A 153 6.03 -23.74 -0.65
C ALA A 153 4.78 -23.86 -1.53
N ASN A 154 4.70 -23.14 -2.65
CA ASN A 154 3.46 -22.93 -3.41
C ASN A 154 2.76 -24.24 -3.83
N ASP A 155 3.53 -25.19 -4.37
CA ASP A 155 2.97 -26.42 -4.92
C ASP A 155 2.72 -27.50 -3.87
N HIS A 156 3.26 -27.33 -2.65
CA HIS A 156 3.24 -28.34 -1.59
C HIS A 156 2.33 -27.96 -0.41
N LEU A 157 2.12 -26.66 -0.17
CA LEU A 157 1.19 -26.19 0.85
C LEU A 157 -0.20 -25.94 0.25
N ARG A 158 -1.24 -26.35 0.98
CA ARG A 158 -2.64 -26.10 0.60
C ARG A 158 -3.37 -25.38 1.72
N ILE A 159 -4.13 -24.34 1.36
CA ILE A 159 -5.02 -23.61 2.27
C ILE A 159 -6.42 -23.74 1.70
N LYS A 160 -7.30 -24.45 2.41
CA LYS A 160 -8.66 -24.79 1.93
C LYS A 160 -8.65 -25.36 0.50
N GLY A 161 -7.71 -26.27 0.23
CA GLY A 161 -7.55 -26.93 -1.06
C GLY A 161 -6.94 -26.08 -2.18
N LYS A 162 -6.52 -24.84 -1.92
CA LYS A 162 -5.86 -23.96 -2.91
C LYS A 162 -4.35 -23.87 -2.70
N ARG A 163 -3.59 -23.78 -3.80
CA ARG A 163 -2.18 -23.34 -3.78
C ARG A 163 -2.09 -21.88 -3.37
N ILE A 164 -0.93 -21.46 -2.87
CA ILE A 164 -0.68 -20.06 -2.46
C ILE A 164 -0.99 -19.09 -3.61
N SER A 165 -0.49 -19.38 -4.82
CA SER A 165 -0.71 -18.57 -6.02
C SER A 165 -2.17 -18.54 -6.51
N GLU A 166 -3.01 -19.45 -6.02
CA GLU A 166 -4.43 -19.55 -6.40
C GLU A 166 -5.38 -18.95 -5.35
N ILE A 167 -4.88 -18.57 -4.17
CA ILE A 167 -5.71 -18.15 -3.03
C ILE A 167 -6.61 -16.98 -3.40
N MET A 168 -6.13 -16.03 -4.20
CA MET A 168 -6.92 -14.86 -4.62
C MET A 168 -8.20 -15.22 -5.38
N SER A 169 -8.29 -16.45 -5.93
CA SER A 169 -9.50 -16.95 -6.59
C SER A 169 -10.60 -17.46 -5.63
N SER A 170 -10.30 -17.59 -4.34
CA SER A 170 -11.25 -18.07 -3.32
C SER A 170 -11.15 -17.23 -2.06
N MET A 171 -12.19 -16.45 -1.76
CA MET A 171 -12.25 -15.68 -0.52
C MET A 171 -12.36 -16.59 0.73
N GLU A 172 -12.91 -17.80 0.58
CA GLU A 172 -12.90 -18.81 1.63
C GLU A 172 -11.47 -19.26 1.97
N ALA A 173 -10.60 -19.41 0.96
CA ALA A 173 -9.19 -19.71 1.21
C ALA A 173 -8.45 -18.46 1.73
N TYR A 174 -8.72 -17.29 1.14
CA TYR A 174 -8.03 -16.03 1.46
C TYR A 174 -8.20 -15.59 2.91
N GLN A 175 -9.38 -15.77 3.54
CA GLN A 175 -9.55 -15.46 4.97
C GLN A 175 -8.67 -16.32 5.91
N HIS A 176 -8.18 -17.47 5.43
CA HIS A 176 -7.27 -18.34 6.19
C HIS A 176 -5.81 -18.18 5.78
N PHE A 177 -5.51 -17.29 4.82
CA PHE A 177 -4.17 -16.97 4.39
C PHE A 177 -3.64 -15.77 5.17
N ASP A 178 -2.94 -16.07 6.26
CA ASP A 178 -2.27 -15.11 7.12
C ASP A 178 -0.91 -15.67 7.56
N ASP A 179 -0.22 -14.95 8.45
CA ASP A 179 1.14 -15.26 8.90
C ASP A 179 1.30 -16.67 9.51
N ARG A 180 0.21 -17.34 9.90
CA ARG A 180 0.25 -18.76 10.32
C ARG A 180 0.72 -19.69 9.20
N VAL A 181 0.74 -19.23 7.95
CA VAL A 181 1.40 -19.95 6.84
C VAL A 181 2.85 -20.26 7.15
N LEU A 182 3.57 -19.36 7.83
CA LEU A 182 4.97 -19.58 8.20
C LEU A 182 5.09 -20.70 9.24
N LEU A 183 4.17 -20.75 10.21
CA LEU A 183 4.10 -21.85 11.17
C LEU A 183 3.84 -23.19 10.48
N LYS A 184 2.91 -23.23 9.50
CA LYS A 184 2.65 -24.44 8.70
C LYS A 184 3.89 -24.93 7.94
N VAL A 185 4.69 -24.01 7.40
CA VAL A 185 5.97 -24.35 6.77
C VAL A 185 6.92 -24.92 7.84
N GLN A 186 7.06 -24.22 8.97
CA GLN A 186 7.98 -24.59 10.05
C GLN A 186 7.69 -25.97 10.66
N GLU A 187 6.42 -26.30 10.88
CA GLU A 187 5.97 -27.55 11.52
C GLU A 187 5.85 -28.73 10.55
N SER A 188 5.96 -28.51 9.24
CA SER A 188 5.86 -29.60 8.27
C SER A 188 7.13 -30.45 8.28
N ASP A 189 6.98 -31.77 8.21
CA ASP A 189 8.09 -32.72 7.99
C ASP A 189 8.26 -33.12 6.51
N GLU A 190 7.40 -32.62 5.62
CA GLU A 190 7.40 -33.01 4.19
C GLU A 190 8.73 -32.63 3.53
N PRO A 191 9.41 -33.54 2.81
CA PRO A 191 10.69 -33.26 2.15
C PRO A 191 10.61 -32.08 1.17
N GLU A 192 9.48 -31.91 0.49
CA GLU A 192 9.27 -30.87 -0.52
C GLU A 192 9.23 -29.45 0.08
N LEU A 193 8.97 -29.32 1.39
CA LEU A 193 9.01 -28.04 2.10
C LEU A 193 10.37 -27.77 2.76
N GLN A 194 11.38 -28.60 2.52
CA GLN A 194 12.71 -28.44 3.14
C GLN A 194 13.38 -27.11 2.77
N GLU A 195 13.24 -26.65 1.53
CA GLU A 195 13.80 -25.36 1.09
C GLU A 195 13.15 -24.19 1.83
N ALA A 196 11.82 -24.15 1.83
CA ALA A 196 11.03 -23.14 2.54
C ALA A 196 11.37 -23.11 4.04
N ARG A 197 11.47 -24.29 4.69
CA ARG A 197 11.89 -24.41 6.10
C ARG A 197 13.29 -23.89 6.33
N SER A 198 14.23 -24.20 5.44
CA SER A 198 15.63 -23.78 5.57
C SER A 198 15.76 -22.26 5.48
N LEU A 199 15.03 -21.62 4.56
CA LEU A 199 14.97 -20.16 4.45
C LEU A 199 14.32 -19.52 5.68
N LEU A 200 13.22 -20.08 6.18
CA LEU A 200 12.56 -19.58 7.39
C LEU A 200 13.48 -19.67 8.62
N ASN A 201 14.15 -20.80 8.82
CA ASN A 201 15.13 -20.98 9.89
C ASN A 201 16.30 -19.99 9.76
N ARG A 202 16.72 -19.67 8.53
CA ARG A 202 17.75 -18.67 8.26
C ARG A 202 17.31 -17.25 8.65
N ILE A 203 16.02 -16.90 8.53
CA ILE A 203 15.50 -15.61 9.04
C ILE A 203 15.68 -15.53 10.57
N TYR A 204 15.38 -16.60 11.31
CA TYR A 204 15.54 -16.60 12.77
C TYR A 204 17.00 -16.64 13.22
N SER A 205 17.85 -17.41 12.52
CA SER A 205 19.25 -17.65 12.93
C SER A 205 20.27 -16.68 12.35
N LYS A 206 19.91 -15.95 11.28
CA LYS A 206 20.80 -15.10 10.46
C LYS A 206 21.92 -15.90 9.76
N PRO A 207 22.55 -15.37 8.69
CA PRO A 207 22.39 -14.05 8.07
C PRO A 207 21.18 -13.94 7.13
N TYR A 208 20.63 -12.74 6.97
CA TYR A 208 19.67 -12.41 5.91
C TYR A 208 20.33 -12.40 4.52
N TYR A 209 19.58 -12.05 3.48
CA TYR A 209 20.16 -11.64 2.21
C TYR A 209 21.06 -10.40 2.39
N ASN A 210 22.21 -10.43 1.73
CA ASN A 210 23.24 -9.41 1.90
C ASN A 210 22.85 -8.13 1.16
N PHE A 211 22.70 -7.03 1.89
CA PHE A 211 22.57 -5.71 1.29
C PHE A 211 23.94 -5.24 0.77
N ILE A 212 24.08 -5.16 -0.55
CA ILE A 212 25.35 -4.76 -1.19
C ILE A 212 25.49 -3.24 -1.28
N GLY A 213 24.42 -2.53 -1.62
CA GLY A 213 24.46 -1.07 -1.75
C GLY A 213 23.17 -0.47 -2.31
N LYS A 214 23.13 0.87 -2.31
CA LYS A 214 22.07 1.69 -2.92
C LYS A 214 22.72 2.82 -3.68
N THR A 215 22.16 3.17 -4.84
CA THR A 215 22.56 4.35 -5.60
C THR A 215 21.32 5.12 -6.06
N ALA A 216 21.51 6.39 -6.41
CA ALA A 216 20.47 7.20 -7.03
C ALA A 216 20.29 6.82 -8.51
N ILE A 217 19.08 6.99 -9.02
CA ILE A 217 18.83 6.93 -10.46
C ILE A 217 19.55 8.11 -11.11
N THR A 218 20.40 7.81 -12.09
CA THR A 218 21.07 8.76 -12.96
C THR A 218 20.39 8.80 -14.32
N ASP A 219 20.73 9.80 -15.15
CA ASP A 219 20.27 9.90 -16.54
C ASP A 219 20.57 8.64 -17.36
N HIS A 220 21.66 7.95 -17.03
CA HIS A 220 22.03 6.69 -17.66
C HIS A 220 21.05 5.55 -17.32
N SER A 221 20.60 5.49 -16.06
CA SER A 221 19.74 4.40 -15.56
C SER A 221 18.25 4.66 -15.75
N GLN A 222 17.81 5.92 -15.86
CA GLN A 222 16.38 6.27 -15.84
C GLN A 222 15.58 5.68 -17.02
N HIS A 223 16.26 5.34 -18.12
CA HIS A 223 15.64 4.78 -19.33
C HIS A 223 15.85 3.26 -19.47
N LYS A 224 16.41 2.60 -18.45
CA LYS A 224 16.73 1.17 -18.50
C LYS A 224 15.73 0.34 -17.72
N THR A 225 15.46 -0.86 -18.21
CA THR A 225 14.69 -1.86 -17.47
C THR A 225 15.52 -2.47 -16.35
N GLU A 226 14.84 -3.12 -15.41
CA GLU A 226 15.48 -3.91 -14.34
C GLU A 226 16.48 -4.92 -14.92
N ASP A 227 16.07 -5.66 -15.94
CA ASP A 227 16.91 -6.66 -16.62
C ASP A 227 18.16 -6.05 -17.27
N MET A 228 18.05 -4.87 -17.88
CA MET A 228 19.21 -4.20 -18.48
C MET A 228 20.24 -3.82 -17.41
N LEU A 229 19.78 -3.25 -16.29
CA LEU A 229 20.65 -2.87 -15.18
C LEU A 229 21.26 -4.10 -14.50
N LEU A 230 20.46 -5.14 -14.30
CA LEU A 230 20.91 -6.39 -13.68
C LEU A 230 22.00 -7.07 -14.53
N ASN A 231 21.85 -7.09 -15.84
CA ASN A 231 22.89 -7.57 -16.76
C ASN A 231 24.20 -6.77 -16.64
N GLU A 232 24.12 -5.46 -16.41
CA GLU A 232 25.31 -4.61 -16.20
C GLU A 232 26.00 -4.90 -14.87
N VAL A 233 25.22 -5.08 -13.80
CA VAL A 233 25.72 -5.51 -12.49
C VAL A 233 26.44 -6.85 -12.63
N LEU A 234 25.81 -7.83 -13.30
CA LEU A 234 26.40 -9.16 -13.52
C LEU A 234 27.68 -9.10 -14.36
N ARG A 235 27.74 -8.26 -15.40
CA ARG A 235 28.98 -8.06 -16.19
C ARG A 235 30.14 -7.56 -15.32
N CYS A 236 29.88 -6.63 -14.42
CA CYS A 236 30.90 -6.12 -13.49
C CYS A 236 31.28 -7.17 -12.44
N SER A 237 30.31 -7.93 -11.95
CA SER A 237 30.48 -9.00 -10.97
C SER A 237 31.31 -10.17 -11.52
N LYS A 238 31.01 -10.66 -12.73
CA LYS A 238 31.76 -11.73 -13.42
C LYS A 238 33.22 -11.37 -13.64
N ARG A 239 33.53 -10.12 -14.00
CA ARG A 239 34.92 -9.62 -14.13
C ARG A 239 35.72 -9.72 -12.83
N ARG A 240 35.05 -9.84 -11.69
CA ARG A 240 35.65 -9.97 -10.35
C ARG A 240 35.44 -11.35 -9.72
N SER A 241 34.92 -12.33 -10.48
CA SER A 241 34.67 -13.70 -10.01
C SER A 241 33.80 -13.78 -8.74
N LEU A 242 32.76 -12.93 -8.65
CA LEU A 242 31.84 -12.88 -7.51
C LEU A 242 30.57 -13.71 -7.76
N VAL A 243 29.58 -13.12 -8.43
CA VAL A 243 28.28 -13.74 -8.76
C VAL A 243 28.06 -13.67 -10.26
N ASP A 244 27.57 -14.77 -10.85
CA ASP A 244 27.41 -14.91 -12.29
C ASP A 244 25.99 -15.29 -12.77
N GLU A 245 25.15 -15.76 -11.85
CA GLU A 245 23.73 -16.08 -12.08
C GLU A 245 22.82 -14.92 -11.70
N LYS A 246 21.75 -14.74 -12.47
CA LYS A 246 20.80 -13.63 -12.30
C LYS A 246 19.96 -13.82 -11.04
N GLU A 247 19.64 -15.07 -10.75
CA GLU A 247 18.82 -15.57 -9.64
C GLU A 247 19.49 -15.26 -8.28
N ASN A 248 20.81 -15.10 -8.27
CA ASN A 248 21.59 -14.80 -7.06
C ASN A 248 21.69 -13.28 -6.77
N VAL A 249 21.07 -12.42 -7.60
CA VAL A 249 21.12 -10.97 -7.44
C VAL A 249 19.73 -10.36 -7.53
N ILE A 250 19.32 -9.71 -6.44
CA ILE A 250 18.08 -8.94 -6.38
C ILE A 250 18.38 -7.48 -6.71
N LEU A 251 17.70 -6.91 -7.71
CA LEU A 251 17.74 -5.50 -8.04
C LEU A 251 16.36 -4.88 -7.77
N GLU A 252 16.32 -3.85 -6.92
CA GLU A 252 15.06 -3.22 -6.53
C GLU A 252 15.06 -1.70 -6.82
N PHE A 253 14.00 -1.23 -7.48
CA PHE A 253 13.72 0.20 -7.61
C PHE A 253 12.93 0.73 -6.41
N MET A 254 13.64 1.34 -5.45
CA MET A 254 12.98 2.05 -4.35
C MET A 254 12.36 3.37 -4.82
N ARG A 255 11.04 3.49 -4.70
CA ARG A 255 10.30 4.74 -4.92
C ARG A 255 9.87 5.32 -3.58
N VAL A 256 10.36 6.52 -3.28
CA VAL A 256 9.99 7.29 -2.08
C VAL A 256 9.54 8.67 -2.51
N HIS A 257 8.29 9.01 -2.20
CA HIS A 257 7.67 10.27 -2.58
C HIS A 257 6.60 10.67 -1.56
N TYR A 258 6.12 11.90 -1.69
CA TYR A 258 5.09 12.48 -0.81
C TYR A 258 3.67 11.93 -1.05
N GLY A 259 3.44 11.17 -2.13
CA GLY A 259 2.16 10.50 -2.42
C GLY A 259 1.68 10.73 -3.86
N LYS A 260 2.22 11.74 -4.54
CA LYS A 260 1.88 12.15 -5.91
C LYS A 260 3.06 12.05 -6.88
N GLY A 261 3.91 11.03 -6.69
CA GLY A 261 5.07 10.83 -7.57
C GLY A 261 6.02 12.03 -7.54
N LYS A 262 6.18 12.71 -8.70
CA LYS A 262 7.04 13.90 -8.86
C LYS A 262 6.32 15.22 -8.57
N GLU A 263 4.99 15.20 -8.46
CA GLU A 263 4.19 16.40 -8.26
C GLU A 263 4.20 16.85 -6.79
N ASP A 264 4.02 18.15 -6.59
CA ASP A 264 3.80 18.71 -5.26
C ASP A 264 2.41 18.29 -4.77
N PRO A 265 2.29 17.52 -3.67
CA PRO A 265 1.00 17.04 -3.20
C PRO A 265 0.05 18.17 -2.78
N LEU A 266 0.56 19.37 -2.44
CA LEU A 266 -0.29 20.51 -2.07
C LEU A 266 -1.09 21.06 -3.25
N GLN A 267 -0.67 20.83 -4.49
CA GLN A 267 -1.41 21.22 -5.69
C GLN A 267 -2.77 20.51 -5.79
N HIS A 268 -2.89 19.36 -5.12
CA HIS A 268 -4.11 18.54 -5.10
C HIS A 268 -4.98 18.78 -3.86
N ILE A 269 -4.62 19.75 -3.02
CA ILE A 269 -5.36 20.11 -1.81
C ILE A 269 -6.15 21.39 -2.08
N ARG A 270 -7.41 21.41 -1.65
CA ARG A 270 -8.23 22.62 -1.71
C ARG A 270 -8.19 23.38 -0.40
N PHE A 271 -8.09 24.70 -0.51
CA PHE A 271 -7.97 25.60 0.62
C PHE A 271 -9.15 26.56 0.70
N TYR A 272 -9.43 27.05 1.90
CA TYR A 272 -10.43 28.07 2.15
C TYR A 272 -9.89 29.18 3.06
N SER A 273 -10.33 30.41 2.79
CA SER A 273 -10.07 31.57 3.65
C SER A 273 -11.10 31.65 4.78
N LYS A 274 -10.78 32.36 5.87
CA LYS A 274 -11.63 32.42 7.08
C LYS A 274 -13.11 32.75 6.81
N ASN A 275 -13.38 33.54 5.77
CA ASN A 275 -14.71 34.03 5.41
C ASN A 275 -15.37 33.24 4.28
N ALA A 276 -14.77 32.14 3.82
CA ALA A 276 -15.39 31.28 2.82
C ALA A 276 -16.64 30.61 3.42
N THR A 277 -17.77 30.86 2.76
CA THR A 277 -19.08 30.23 2.99
C THR A 277 -19.33 29.14 1.98
#